data_AF-A0AAV8WTY9-F1
#
_entry.id   AF-A0AAV8WTY9-F1
#
_cell.length_a   1.000
_cell.length_b   1.000
_cell.length_c   1.000
_cell.angle_alpha   90.00
_cell.angle_beta   90.00
_cell.angle_gamma   90.00
#
_symmetry.space_group_name_H-M   'P 1'
#
loop_
_entity.id
_entity.type
_entity.pdbx_description
1 polymer ?
#
loop_
_entity_poly.entity_id
_entity_poly.type
_entity_poly.pdbx_seq_one_letter_code
_entity_poly.pdbx_strand_id
1 'polypeptide(L)'
;MTSYPLTNYIFGTKEPLFEKDPSVPARFQRMRDEFERIGMRRSVEGVLLVHEHGLPHVLLLQLGTTFFKLPGGELNPGEDEVEGLKRLLTEVC
;
A
#
# COMPACT_ATOMS: atom_id res chain seq x y z
N MET A 1 -1.39 -6.38 21.52
CA MET A 1 -1.98 -5.87 20.26
C MET A 1 -3.40 -6.38 20.19
N THR A 2 -4.39 -5.49 20.22
CA THR A 2 -5.81 -5.84 20.16
C THR A 2 -6.27 -5.91 18.70
N SER A 3 -6.80 -7.04 18.26
CA SER A 3 -7.50 -7.18 16.98
C SER A 3 -9.00 -7.25 17.22
N TYR A 4 -9.79 -6.87 16.22
CA TYR A 4 -11.25 -6.88 16.27
C TYR A 4 -11.84 -7.80 15.18
N PRO A 5 -13.09 -8.28 15.36
CA PRO A 5 -13.77 -9.10 14.36
C PRO A 5 -13.81 -8.42 12.99
N LEU A 6 -13.64 -9.19 11.90
CA LEU A 6 -13.79 -8.68 10.53
C LEU A 6 -15.14 -7.97 10.31
N THR A 7 -16.20 -8.47 10.95
CA THR A 7 -17.55 -7.91 10.90
C THR A 7 -17.70 -6.51 11.50
N ASN A 8 -16.70 -6.00 12.22
CA ASN A 8 -16.70 -4.63 12.74
C ASN A 8 -16.34 -3.59 11.66
N TYR A 9 -15.91 -4.01 10.48
CA TYR A 9 -15.43 -3.15 9.41
C TYR A 9 -16.37 -3.21 8.20
N ILE A 10 -16.60 -2.06 7.56
CA ILE A 10 -17.41 -1.94 6.35
C ILE A 10 -16.48 -1.57 5.20
N PHE A 11 -16.58 -2.31 4.09
CA PHE A 11 -15.80 -2.05 2.88
C PHE A 11 -16.66 -1.31 1.87
N GLY A 12 -16.35 -0.02 1.70
CA GLY A 12 -16.96 0.82 0.66
C GLY A 12 -16.24 0.70 -0.69
N THR A 13 -16.83 1.28 -1.72
CA THR A 13 -16.19 1.46 -3.03
C THR A 13 -15.87 2.93 -3.26
N LYS A 14 -14.76 3.18 -3.95
CA LYS A 14 -14.33 4.50 -4.39
C LYS A 14 -13.86 4.45 -5.84
N GLU A 15 -13.49 5.60 -6.40
CA GLU A 15 -12.97 5.67 -7.77
C GLU A 15 -11.73 4.78 -7.96
N PRO A 16 -11.55 4.16 -9.15
CA PRO A 16 -10.41 3.31 -9.42
C PRO A 16 -9.07 4.05 -9.25
N LEU A 17 -8.14 3.40 -8.55
CA LEU A 17 -6.74 3.83 -8.50
C LEU A 17 -5.94 3.05 -9.54
N PHE A 18 -5.20 3.78 -10.39
CA PHE A 18 -4.36 3.19 -11.41
C PHE A 18 -2.92 3.06 -10.94
N GLU A 19 -2.28 1.95 -11.31
CA GLU A 19 -0.85 1.76 -11.10
C GLU A 19 -0.05 2.83 -11.86
N LYS A 20 0.98 3.37 -11.21
CA LYS A 20 1.88 4.36 -11.83
C LYS A 20 2.60 3.81 -13.06
N ASP A 21 2.94 2.53 -13.03
CA ASP A 21 3.78 1.88 -14.03
C ASP A 21 2.95 0.91 -14.88
N PRO A 22 2.83 1.13 -16.20
CA PRO A 22 1.98 0.30 -17.07
C PRO A 22 2.57 -1.09 -17.34
N SER A 23 3.85 -1.31 -17.00
CA SER A 23 4.54 -2.56 -17.21
C SER A 23 5.76 -2.70 -16.28
N VAL A 24 6.26 -3.94 -16.15
CA VAL A 24 7.47 -4.23 -15.38
C VAL A 24 8.70 -3.48 -15.90
N PRO A 25 8.97 -3.41 -17.23
CA PRO A 25 10.07 -2.60 -17.75
C PRO A 25 9.94 -1.11 -17.42
N ALA A 26 8.74 -0.54 -17.53
CA ALA A 26 8.49 0.87 -17.19
C ALA A 26 8.80 1.16 -15.72
N ARG A 27 8.40 0.25 -14.82
CA ARG A 27 8.72 0.32 -13.39
C ARG A 27 10.22 0.38 -13.14
N PHE A 28 10.99 -0.53 -13.77
CA PHE A 28 12.44 -0.56 -13.62
C PHE A 28 13.12 0.67 -14.22
N GLN A 29 12.60 1.21 -15.33
CA GLN A 29 13.13 2.43 -15.92
C GLN A 29 12.95 3.61 -14.95
N ARG A 30 11.73 3.82 -14.44
CA ARG A 30 11.45 4.88 -13.45
C ARG A 30 12.30 4.73 -12.18
N MET A 31 12.54 3.51 -11.71
CA MET A 31 13.42 3.26 -10.56
C MET A 31 14.85 3.74 -10.82
N ARG A 32 15.39 3.53 -12.02
CA ARG A 32 16.74 4.02 -12.39
C ARG A 32 16.77 5.54 -12.47
N ASP A 33 15.80 6.13 -13.16
CA ASP A 33 15.72 7.58 -13.35
C ASP A 33 15.57 8.33 -12.01
N GLU A 34 14.76 7.79 -11.09
CA GLU A 34 14.62 8.34 -9.74
C GLU A 34 15.90 8.15 -8.91
N PHE A 35 16.58 7.01 -9.03
CA PHE A 35 17.81 6.77 -8.29
C PHE A 35 18.91 7.78 -8.64
N GLU A 36 19.06 8.09 -9.93
CA GLU A 36 20.03 9.09 -10.38
C GLU A 36 19.70 10.50 -9.87
N ARG A 37 18.42 10.84 -9.68
CA ARG A 37 17.97 12.19 -9.31
C ARG A 37 17.90 12.41 -7.80
N ILE A 38 17.37 11.45 -7.05
CA ILE A 38 17.02 11.60 -5.63
C ILE A 38 17.61 10.51 -4.75
N GLY A 39 18.41 9.60 -5.31
CA GLY A 39 19.00 8.49 -4.58
C GLY A 39 17.99 7.37 -4.29
N MET A 40 18.22 6.64 -3.20
CA MET A 40 17.43 5.46 -2.86
C MET A 40 15.94 5.79 -2.68
N ARG A 41 15.07 5.12 -3.47
CA ARG A 41 13.62 5.17 -3.27
C ARG A 41 13.28 4.65 -1.89
N ARG A 42 12.42 5.37 -1.17
CA ARG A 42 11.87 4.96 0.13
C ARG A 42 10.38 4.64 -0.03
N SER A 43 9.96 3.51 0.52
CA SER A 43 8.56 3.05 0.49
C SER A 43 8.16 2.54 1.86
N VAL A 44 6.87 2.67 2.19
CA VAL A 44 6.27 2.19 3.43
C VAL A 44 5.01 1.39 3.11
N GLU A 45 4.77 0.33 3.89
CA GLU A 45 3.60 -0.54 3.75
C GLU A 45 2.96 -0.78 5.11
N GLY A 46 1.63 -0.78 5.15
CA GLY A 46 0.84 -1.00 6.35
C GLY A 46 0.31 -2.43 6.43
N VAL A 47 0.45 -3.06 7.59
CA VAL A 47 -0.15 -4.37 7.88
C VAL A 47 -1.37 -4.16 8.79
N LEU A 48 -2.57 -4.31 8.22
CA LEU A 48 -3.82 -4.22 8.96
C LEU A 48 -4.29 -5.62 9.36
N LEU A 49 -4.49 -5.81 10.67
CA LEU A 49 -4.89 -7.08 11.25
C LEU A 49 -6.33 -7.03 11.77
N VAL A 50 -7.12 -8.02 11.38
CA VAL A 50 -8.44 -8.33 11.93
C VAL A 50 -8.47 -9.79 12.36
N HIS A 51 -9.54 -10.24 13.00
CA HIS A 51 -9.72 -11.66 13.26
C HIS A 51 -11.10 -12.17 12.84
N GLU A 52 -11.16 -13.44 12.47
CA GLU A 52 -12.40 -14.16 12.24
C GLU A 52 -12.25 -15.57 12.82
N HIS A 53 -13.22 -16.04 13.60
CA HIS A 53 -13.16 -17.33 14.30
C HIS A 53 -11.88 -17.55 15.14
N GLY A 54 -11.31 -16.49 15.71
CA GLY A 54 -10.07 -16.54 16.51
C GLY A 54 -8.78 -16.63 15.69
N LEU A 55 -8.87 -16.58 14.36
CA LEU A 55 -7.71 -16.61 13.47
C LEU A 55 -7.37 -15.18 12.99
N PRO A 56 -6.09 -14.77 13.06
CA PRO A 56 -5.67 -13.48 12.54
C PRO A 56 -5.68 -13.47 11.01
N HIS A 57 -6.19 -12.39 10.42
CA HIS A 57 -6.24 -12.15 8.98
C HIS A 57 -5.57 -10.82 8.66
N VAL A 58 -4.77 -10.79 7.58
CA VAL A 58 -4.15 -9.57 7.03
C VAL A 58 -5.04 -9.06 5.90
N LEU A 59 -5.37 -7.77 5.92
CA LEU A 59 -6.07 -7.13 4.81
C LEU A 59 -5.10 -6.84 3.66
N LEU A 60 -5.48 -7.22 2.45
CA LEU A 60 -4.71 -7.05 1.23
C LEU A 60 -5.56 -6.35 0.16
N LEU A 61 -4.91 -5.55 -0.68
CA LEU A 61 -5.50 -5.00 -1.90
C LEU A 61 -5.31 -6.00 -3.03
N GLN A 62 -6.41 -6.47 -3.61
CA GLN A 62 -6.39 -7.38 -4.76
C GLN A 62 -6.51 -6.58 -6.06
N LEU A 63 -5.57 -6.76 -6.98
CA LEU A 63 -5.62 -6.20 -8.33
C LEU A 63 -5.76 -7.35 -9.34
N GLY A 64 -6.86 -7.37 -10.09
CA GLY A 64 -7.17 -8.50 -10.95
C GLY A 64 -7.39 -9.78 -10.12
N THR A 65 -6.91 -10.92 -10.60
CA THR A 65 -7.19 -12.23 -9.99
C THR A 65 -6.08 -12.76 -9.10
N THR A 66 -4.81 -12.47 -9.42
CA THR A 66 -3.65 -13.13 -8.80
C THR A 66 -2.65 -12.18 -8.15
N PHE A 67 -2.92 -10.88 -8.16
CA PHE A 67 -1.98 -9.89 -7.66
C PHE A 67 -2.51 -9.25 -6.38
N PHE A 68 -1.69 -9.27 -5.33
CA PHE A 68 -2.04 -8.79 -4.00
C PHE A 68 -0.95 -7.86 -3.49
N LYS A 69 -1.35 -6.79 -2.81
CA LYS A 69 -0.46 -5.79 -2.23
C LYS A 69 -0.89 -5.41 -0.82
N LEU A 70 0.08 -5.01 0.00
CA LEU A 70 -0.21 -4.25 1.20
C LEU A 70 -0.58 -2.81 0.81
N PRO A 71 -1.48 -2.15 1.55
CA PRO A 71 -1.74 -0.73 1.35
C PRO A 71 -0.51 0.08 1.81
N GLY A 72 -0.10 1.03 0.99
CA GLY A 72 1.15 1.75 1.17
C GLY A 72 1.62 2.38 -0.13
N GLY A 73 2.90 2.72 -0.20
CA GLY A 73 3.47 3.36 -1.37
C GLY A 73 4.79 4.07 -1.12
N GLU A 74 5.13 4.95 -2.05
CA GLU A 74 6.40 5.67 -2.10
C GLU A 74 6.31 6.94 -1.25
N LEU A 75 7.37 7.21 -0.48
CA LEU A 75 7.52 8.44 0.30
C LEU A 75 8.04 9.58 -0.57
N ASN A 76 7.62 10.79 -0.26
CA ASN A 76 8.23 12.00 -0.80
C ASN A 76 9.65 12.21 -0.24
N PRO A 77 10.52 12.96 -0.94
CA PRO A 77 11.85 13.30 -0.42
C PRO A 77 11.77 14.00 0.94
N GLY A 78 12.48 13.48 1.94
CA GLY A 78 12.48 14.02 3.30
C GLY A 78 11.21 13.77 4.12
N GLU A 79 10.19 13.12 3.56
CA GLU A 79 8.97 12.75 4.29
C GLU A 79 9.29 11.75 5.41
N ASP A 80 8.62 11.93 6.55
CA ASP A 80 8.65 10.99 7.67
C ASP A 80 7.89 9.71 7.30
N GLU A 81 8.40 8.57 7.77
CA GLU A 81 7.87 7.26 7.39
C GLU A 81 6.46 7.02 7.94
N VAL A 82 6.18 7.46 9.17
CA VAL A 82 4.89 7.26 9.83
C VAL A 82 3.85 8.22 9.25
N GLU A 83 4.20 9.49 9.08
CA GLU A 83 3.29 10.47 8.47
C GLU A 83 3.02 10.16 6.99
N GLY A 84 4.04 9.71 6.26
CA GLY A 84 3.88 9.24 4.89
C GLY A 84 2.97 8.03 4.79
N LEU A 85 3.10 7.05 5.70
CA LEU A 85 2.19 5.90 5.74
C LEU A 85 0.75 6.32 6.02
N LYS A 86 0.50 7.23 6.98
CA LYS A 86 -0.86 7.73 7.26
C LYS A 86 -1.48 8.40 6.03
N ARG A 87 -0.70 9.23 5.33
CA ARG A 87 -1.12 9.87 4.07
C ARG A 87 -1.48 8.81 3.02
N LEU A 88 -0.59 7.85 2.79
CA LEU A 88 -0.79 6.77 1.81
C LEU A 88 -2.00 5.90 2.15
N LEU A 89 -2.22 5.54 3.42
CA LEU A 89 -3.41 4.79 3.83
C LEU A 89 -4.71 5.58 3.60
N THR A 90 -4.68 6.91 3.75
CA THR A 90 -5.84 7.77 3.48
C THR A 90 -6.11 7.94 1.99
N GLU A 91 -5.07 7.95 1.16
CA GLU A 91 -5.19 8.02 -0.30
C GLU A 91 -5.62 6.69 -0.92
N VAL A 92 -5.07 5.57 -0.42
CA VAL A 92 -5.21 4.23 -1.00
C VAL A 92 -6.40 3.45 -0.46
N CYS A 93 -6.73 3.55 0.83
CA CYS A 93 -7.93 2.93 1.39
C CYS A 93 -9.15 3.84 1.29
#